data_AF-A0A8S1AN22-F1
#
_entry.id   AF-A0A8S1AN22-F1
#
_cell.length_a   1.000
_cell.length_b   1.000
_cell.length_c   1.000
_cell.angle_alpha   90.00
_cell.angle_beta   90.00
_cell.angle_gamma   90.00
#
_symmetry.space_group_name_H-M   'P 1'
#
loop_
_entity.id
_entity.type
_entity.pdbx_description
1 polymer ?
#
loop_
_entity_poly.entity_id
_entity_poly.type
_entity_poly.pdbx_seq_one_letter_code
_entity_poly.pdbx_strand_id
1 'polypeptide(L)'
;MVAANMSGTEKKKLLIIGKSQKPRCFKGVKSLPVDYANNRKAWMTSELFDKWLRDWDRDLVKKKKKILLLVDNCPAHPNVTDLKSITLAFLPPNTTSVLQPMDQGIIRSLKMNFRKNLVLKMINCLDANENHSSTKVTVLDAILMVNDAWNKMSQSTIHNCFKHAGFIESHNGLPIQISEHEFDEEDDIPLSLWSRNLNSDSLAAPEMWEDYVDIDSGLFTFEEPTDENIVQNISAKEQLESDGEEEVEEAPQKRH
;
A
#
# COMPACT_ATOMS: atom_id res chain seq x y z
N MET A 1 -1.57 -0.54 3.61
CA MET A 1 -0.56 -0.91 4.62
C MET A 1 0.49 -1.81 3.99
N VAL A 2 1.75 -1.48 4.24
CA VAL A 2 2.96 -2.19 3.81
C VAL A 2 3.64 -2.80 5.03
N ALA A 3 4.27 -3.97 4.88
CA ALA A 3 5.10 -4.56 5.92
C ALA A 3 6.13 -5.49 5.29
N ALA A 4 7.36 -5.47 5.79
CA ALA A 4 8.47 -6.30 5.33
C ALA A 4 9.39 -6.62 6.51
N ASN A 5 10.20 -7.67 6.38
CA ASN A 5 11.24 -7.97 7.37
C ASN A 5 12.51 -7.15 7.11
N MET A 6 13.35 -7.06 8.14
CA MET A 6 14.58 -6.26 8.15
C MET A 6 15.59 -6.66 7.06
N SER A 7 15.61 -7.94 6.66
CA SER A 7 16.49 -8.40 5.59
C SER A 7 15.95 -8.14 4.19
N GLY A 8 14.70 -7.69 4.04
CA GLY A 8 14.01 -7.50 2.75
C GLY A 8 13.54 -8.78 2.06
N THR A 9 13.83 -9.96 2.62
CA THR A 9 13.53 -11.27 2.00
C THR A 9 12.04 -11.63 2.03
N GLU A 10 11.29 -11.05 2.96
CA GLU A 10 9.86 -11.30 3.12
C GLU A 10 9.10 -9.98 3.11
N LYS A 11 8.18 -9.88 2.15
CA LYS A 11 7.19 -8.80 2.05
C LYS A 11 5.82 -9.37 2.38
N LYS A 12 5.09 -8.74 3.30
CA LYS A 12 3.69 -9.08 3.55
C LYS A 12 2.86 -8.60 2.35
N LYS A 13 1.86 -9.40 1.98
CA LYS A 13 0.84 -9.01 1.00
C LYS A 13 0.20 -7.68 1.43
N LEU A 14 0.13 -6.73 0.51
CA LEU A 14 -0.43 -5.40 0.73
C LEU A 14 -1.88 -5.49 1.22
N LEU A 15 -2.24 -4.61 2.15
CA LEU A 15 -3.64 -4.29 2.44
C LEU A 15 -4.00 -2.96 1.77
N ILE A 16 -4.99 -3.00 0.87
CA ILE A 16 -5.56 -1.83 0.21
C ILE A 16 -6.97 -1.58 0.76
N ILE A 17 -7.24 -0.34 1.14
CA ILE A 17 -8.56 0.08 1.64
C ILE A 17 -9.18 0.99 0.58
N GLY A 18 -10.36 0.61 0.07
CA GLY A 18 -11.12 1.44 -0.86
C GLY A 18 -12.44 1.93 -0.28
N LYS A 19 -13.15 2.76 -1.05
CA LYS A 19 -14.46 3.28 -0.63
C LYS A 19 -15.59 2.25 -0.77
N SER A 20 -15.60 1.56 -1.91
CA SER A 20 -16.63 0.57 -2.25
C SER A 20 -16.15 -0.83 -1.92
N GLN A 21 -17.02 -1.67 -1.36
CA GLN A 21 -16.70 -3.09 -1.12
C GLN A 21 -16.48 -3.87 -2.42
N LYS A 22 -17.25 -3.56 -3.46
CA LYS A 22 -17.21 -4.22 -4.78
C LYS A 22 -17.24 -3.17 -5.88
N PRO A 23 -16.11 -2.47 -6.15
CA PRO A 23 -16.00 -1.57 -7.29
C PRO A 23 -16.42 -2.27 -8.60
N ARG A 24 -17.06 -1.54 -9.52
CA ARG A 24 -17.50 -2.11 -10.82
C ARG A 24 -16.37 -2.80 -11.59
N CYS A 25 -15.15 -2.27 -11.49
CA CYS A 25 -13.97 -2.86 -12.12
C CYS A 25 -13.54 -4.22 -11.56
N PHE A 26 -14.12 -4.69 -10.45
CA PHE A 26 -13.86 -6.03 -9.92
C PHE A 26 -14.80 -7.10 -10.51
N LYS A 27 -15.79 -6.71 -11.33
CA LYS A 27 -16.71 -7.67 -11.95
C LYS A 27 -15.94 -8.68 -12.80
N GLY A 28 -16.09 -9.97 -12.49
CA GLY A 28 -15.40 -11.07 -13.18
C GLY A 28 -13.98 -11.34 -12.69
N VAL A 29 -13.45 -10.57 -11.73
CA VAL A 29 -12.15 -10.83 -11.12
C VAL A 29 -12.29 -11.93 -10.07
N LYS A 30 -11.62 -13.07 -10.29
CA LYS A 30 -11.70 -14.23 -9.38
C LYS A 30 -10.96 -14.02 -8.05
N SER A 31 -9.83 -13.30 -8.08
CA SER A 31 -8.98 -13.06 -6.92
C SER A 31 -8.11 -11.83 -7.14
N LEU A 32 -7.84 -11.08 -6.07
CA LEU A 32 -6.91 -9.96 -6.08
C LEU A 32 -5.53 -10.40 -5.58
N PRO A 33 -4.43 -9.78 -6.08
CA PRO A 33 -3.08 -10.07 -5.58
C PRO A 33 -2.82 -9.45 -4.19
N VAL A 34 -3.71 -8.57 -3.73
CA VAL A 34 -3.66 -7.86 -2.44
C VAL A 34 -4.82 -8.29 -1.54
N ASP A 35 -4.68 -8.02 -0.24
CA ASP A 35 -5.81 -8.03 0.69
C ASP A 35 -6.60 -6.72 0.46
N TYR A 36 -7.92 -6.80 0.32
CA TYR A 36 -8.77 -5.64 0.07
C TYR A 36 -9.80 -5.48 1.18
N ALA A 37 -9.87 -4.27 1.74
CA ALA A 37 -10.89 -3.86 2.69
C ALA A 37 -11.58 -2.59 2.19
N ASN A 38 -12.66 -2.20 2.84
CA ASN A 38 -13.38 -1.00 2.48
C ASN A 38 -14.01 -0.31 3.70
N ASN A 39 -14.13 1.01 3.60
CA ASN A 39 -14.96 1.86 4.44
C ASN A 39 -15.24 3.17 3.67
N ARG A 40 -16.17 4.00 4.14
CA ARG A 40 -16.61 5.19 3.38
C ARG A 40 -15.46 6.16 3.05
N LYS A 41 -14.45 6.26 3.92
CA LYS A 41 -13.34 7.22 3.80
C LYS A 41 -12.10 6.65 3.08
N ALA A 42 -12.03 5.33 2.91
CA ALA A 42 -10.86 4.59 2.47
C ALA A 42 -9.62 4.77 3.39
N TRP A 43 -9.85 4.91 4.70
CA TRP A 43 -8.81 5.14 5.71
C TRP A 43 -8.55 3.90 6.56
N MET A 44 -7.37 3.83 7.17
CA MET A 44 -7.09 2.86 8.22
C MET A 44 -7.92 3.16 9.47
N THR A 45 -8.49 2.11 10.07
CA THR A 45 -9.20 2.18 11.35
C THR A 45 -8.65 1.13 12.30
N SER A 46 -8.81 1.35 13.61
CA SER A 46 -8.38 0.40 14.65
C SER A 46 -9.00 -0.99 14.46
N GLU A 47 -10.25 -1.06 14.02
CA GLU A 47 -10.94 -2.33 13.71
C GLU A 47 -10.32 -3.06 12.51
N LEU A 48 -10.02 -2.33 11.43
CA LEU A 48 -9.39 -2.91 10.24
C LEU A 48 -7.96 -3.38 10.53
N PHE A 49 -7.22 -2.62 11.32
CA PHE A 49 -5.88 -2.99 11.77
C PHE A 49 -5.91 -4.25 12.64
N ASP A 50 -6.78 -4.30 13.66
CA ASP A 50 -6.94 -5.47 14.53
C ASP A 50 -7.27 -6.72 13.71
N LYS A 51 -8.30 -6.64 12.86
CA LYS A 51 -8.69 -7.74 11.98
C LYS A 51 -7.52 -8.23 11.11
N TRP A 52 -6.84 -7.32 10.43
CA TRP A 52 -5.70 -7.67 9.58
C TRP A 52 -4.58 -8.34 10.36
N LEU A 53 -4.29 -7.85 11.57
CA LEU A 53 -3.24 -8.38 12.42
C LEU A 53 -3.58 -9.78 12.95
N ARG A 54 -4.82 -10.02 13.37
CA ARG A 54 -5.28 -11.35 13.79
C ARG A 54 -5.28 -12.34 12.65
N ASP A 55 -5.64 -11.92 11.43
CA ASP A 55 -5.57 -12.77 10.25
C ASP A 55 -4.13 -13.19 9.97
N TRP A 56 -3.19 -12.24 10.05
CA TRP A 56 -1.77 -12.51 9.90
C TRP A 56 -1.20 -13.40 11.01
N ASP A 57 -1.60 -13.17 12.27
CA ASP A 57 -1.19 -14.00 13.41
C ASP A 57 -1.59 -15.47 13.22
N ARG A 58 -2.83 -15.73 12.78
CA ARG A 58 -3.30 -17.10 12.49
C ARG A 58 -2.46 -17.77 11.40
N ASP A 59 -2.06 -17.04 10.36
CA ASP A 59 -1.21 -17.57 9.31
C ASP A 59 0.21 -17.86 9.80
N LEU A 60 0.78 -17.02 10.67
CA LEU A 60 2.08 -17.24 11.28
C LEU A 60 2.07 -18.43 12.26
N VAL A 61 0.99 -18.60 13.02
CA VAL A 61 0.78 -19.78 13.89
C VAL A 61 0.80 -21.06 13.07
N LYS A 62 0.07 -21.11 11.95
CA LYS A 62 0.07 -22.27 11.03
C LYS A 62 1.46 -22.56 10.49
N LYS A 63 2.23 -21.51 10.19
CA LYS A 63 3.63 -21.59 9.73
C LYS A 63 4.62 -21.86 10.86
N LYS A 64 4.18 -21.96 12.12
CA LYS A 64 5.02 -22.07 13.32
C LYS A 64 6.10 -20.98 13.40
N LYS A 65 5.79 -19.78 12.90
CA LYS A 65 6.69 -18.63 12.87
C LYS A 65 6.27 -17.63 13.94
N LYS A 66 7.24 -17.03 14.62
CA LYS A 66 7.03 -15.89 15.54
C LYS A 66 7.77 -14.68 15.02
N ILE A 67 7.19 -13.49 15.16
CA ILE A 67 7.77 -12.23 14.73
C ILE A 67 7.59 -11.14 15.78
N LEU A 68 8.51 -10.18 15.77
CA LEU A 68 8.31 -8.87 16.37
C LEU A 68 7.86 -7.93 15.24
N LEU A 69 6.70 -7.29 15.41
CA LEU A 69 6.21 -6.29 14.46
C LEU A 69 6.36 -4.89 15.07
N LEU A 70 7.17 -4.08 14.39
CA LEU A 70 7.36 -2.67 14.73
C LEU A 70 6.24 -1.86 14.07
N VAL A 71 5.54 -1.05 14.87
CA VAL A 71 4.40 -0.25 14.42
C VAL A 71 4.56 1.17 14.94
N ASP A 72 4.14 2.15 14.16
CA ASP A 72 4.09 3.55 14.55
C ASP A 72 3.01 3.80 15.60
N ASN A 73 3.23 4.81 16.42
CA ASN A 73 2.27 5.21 17.44
C ASN A 73 1.17 6.08 16.80
N CYS A 74 0.17 5.42 16.21
CA CYS A 74 -0.96 6.03 15.52
C CYS A 74 -2.28 5.58 16.18
N PRO A 75 -3.30 6.46 16.33
CA PRO A 75 -4.61 6.09 16.89
C PRO A 75 -5.29 4.90 16.19
N ALA A 76 -5.05 4.75 14.88
CA ALA A 76 -5.58 3.64 14.10
C ALA A 76 -4.85 2.31 14.34
N HIS A 77 -3.77 2.30 15.13
CA HIS A 77 -2.97 1.12 15.47
C HIS A 77 -3.09 0.82 16.98
N PRO A 78 -4.23 0.26 17.42
CA PRO A 78 -4.44 -0.07 18.82
C PRO A 78 -3.44 -1.15 19.28
N ASN A 79 -3.20 -1.20 20.59
CA ASN A 79 -2.47 -2.32 21.18
C ASN A 79 -3.36 -3.58 21.20
N VAL A 80 -3.20 -4.43 20.19
CA VAL A 80 -3.95 -5.68 20.06
C VAL A 80 -3.37 -6.75 20.99
N THR A 81 -4.20 -7.26 21.90
CA THR A 81 -3.82 -8.32 22.84
C THR A 81 -4.14 -9.71 22.31
N ASP A 82 -3.60 -10.73 23.00
CA ASP A 82 -3.90 -12.16 22.78
C ASP A 82 -3.43 -12.73 21.42
N LEU A 83 -2.42 -12.11 20.83
CA LEU A 83 -1.69 -12.63 19.66
C LEU A 83 -0.74 -13.75 20.09
N LYS A 84 -0.60 -14.79 19.26
CA LYS A 84 0.17 -15.99 19.60
C LYS A 84 1.57 -16.00 18.98
N SER A 85 1.68 -15.44 17.78
CA SER A 85 2.88 -15.44 16.94
C SER A 85 3.43 -14.05 16.68
N ILE A 86 2.62 -13.01 16.80
CA ILE A 86 3.04 -11.60 16.66
C ILE A 86 3.23 -10.99 18.04
N THR A 87 4.41 -10.43 18.28
CA THR A 87 4.63 -9.46 19.37
C THR A 87 4.62 -8.06 18.77
N LEU A 88 3.77 -7.17 19.28
CA LEU A 88 3.73 -5.77 18.86
C LEU A 88 4.73 -4.94 19.67
N ALA A 89 5.49 -4.09 18.98
CA ALA A 89 6.31 -3.06 19.61
C ALA A 89 6.05 -1.72 18.92
N PHE A 90 5.63 -0.73 19.71
CA PHE A 90 5.34 0.61 19.21
C PHE A 90 6.60 1.47 19.23
N LEU A 91 6.84 2.19 18.13
CA LEU A 91 7.88 3.20 18.08
C LEU A 91 7.51 4.39 18.99
N PRO A 92 8.51 5.13 19.50
CA PRO A 92 8.24 6.33 20.28
C PRO A 92 7.34 7.33 19.53
N PRO A 93 6.53 8.13 20.24
CA PRO A 93 5.77 9.21 19.62
C PRO A 93 6.69 10.17 18.87
N ASN A 94 6.23 10.70 17.72
CA ASN A 94 6.92 11.72 16.93
C ASN A 94 8.29 11.30 16.35
N THR A 95 8.60 10.00 16.28
CA THR A 95 9.85 9.51 15.66
C THR A 95 9.64 8.85 14.30
N THR A 96 8.45 8.92 13.71
CA THR A 96 8.10 8.25 12.44
C THR A 96 9.12 8.54 11.33
N SER A 97 9.45 9.81 11.08
CA SER A 97 10.38 10.19 10.03
C SER A 97 11.84 9.77 10.26
N VAL A 98 12.20 9.30 11.47
CA VAL A 98 13.57 8.96 11.85
C VAL A 98 13.74 7.46 12.09
N LEU A 99 12.80 6.84 12.82
CA LEU A 99 12.92 5.47 13.28
C LEU A 99 12.03 4.48 12.51
N GLN A 100 11.15 4.92 11.61
CA GLN A 100 10.25 4.03 10.91
C GLN A 100 10.81 3.63 9.54
N PRO A 101 11.26 2.38 9.34
CA PRO A 101 11.87 1.95 8.08
C PRO A 101 10.95 2.16 6.87
N MET A 102 9.64 2.05 7.07
CA MET A 102 8.66 2.27 6.02
C MET A 102 8.69 3.71 5.48
N ASP A 103 8.97 4.68 6.35
CA ASP A 103 9.10 6.10 6.01
C ASP A 103 10.54 6.51 5.66
N GLN A 104 11.52 5.60 5.82
CA GLN A 104 12.93 5.80 5.45
C GLN A 104 13.26 5.43 3.98
N GLY A 105 12.26 5.43 3.11
CA GLY A 105 12.45 5.19 1.68
C GLY A 105 11.49 4.18 1.08
N ILE A 106 11.07 3.15 1.82
CA ILE A 106 10.20 2.08 1.29
C ILE A 106 8.90 2.65 0.70
N ILE A 107 8.18 3.51 1.44
CA ILE A 107 6.95 4.13 0.93
C ILE A 107 7.23 5.05 -0.27
N ARG A 108 8.35 5.79 -0.23
CA ARG A 108 8.75 6.68 -1.34
C ARG A 108 9.06 5.87 -2.60
N SER A 109 9.87 4.82 -2.52
CA SER A 109 10.21 3.96 -3.66
C SER A 109 8.98 3.23 -4.20
N LEU A 110 8.04 2.81 -3.34
CA LEU A 110 6.75 2.27 -3.78
C LEU A 110 5.93 3.31 -4.56
N LYS A 111 5.85 4.53 -4.03
CA LYS A 111 5.18 5.69 -4.64
C LYS A 111 5.78 6.07 -6.00
N MET A 112 7.10 6.09 -6.11
CA MET A 112 7.82 6.36 -7.35
C MET A 112 7.51 5.31 -8.41
N ASN A 113 7.64 4.03 -8.06
CA ASN A 113 7.41 2.93 -9.00
C ASN A 113 5.93 2.82 -9.43
N PHE A 114 4.98 3.06 -8.53
CA PHE A 114 3.56 3.16 -8.87
C PHE A 114 3.30 4.27 -9.91
N ARG A 115 3.88 5.45 -9.69
CA ARG A 115 3.73 6.62 -10.57
C ARG A 115 4.41 6.45 -11.92
N LYS A 116 5.60 5.84 -11.93
CA LYS A 116 6.28 5.42 -13.16
C LYS A 116 5.38 4.54 -14.02
N ASN A 117 4.76 3.53 -13.42
CA ASN A 117 3.81 2.64 -14.09
C ASN A 117 2.56 3.38 -14.60
N LEU A 118 2.08 4.37 -13.85
CA LEU A 118 0.96 5.22 -14.26
C LEU A 118 1.29 6.03 -15.52
N VAL A 119 2.46 6.67 -15.56
CA VAL A 119 2.95 7.43 -16.71
C VAL A 119 3.14 6.51 -17.92
N LEU A 120 3.75 5.34 -17.74
CA LEU A 120 3.93 4.36 -18.83
C LEU A 120 2.59 3.90 -19.42
N LYS A 121 1.57 3.65 -18.58
CA LYS A 121 0.23 3.31 -19.07
C LYS A 121 -0.33 4.45 -19.93
N MET A 122 -0.18 5.70 -19.49
CA MET A 122 -0.66 6.86 -20.24
C MET A 122 0.04 7.00 -21.60
N ILE A 123 1.36 6.84 -21.65
CA ILE A 123 2.14 6.88 -22.90
C ILE A 123 1.66 5.79 -23.86
N ASN A 124 1.53 4.55 -23.38
CA ASN A 124 1.08 3.43 -24.21
C ASN A 124 -0.34 3.65 -24.79
N CYS A 125 -1.26 4.22 -24.01
CA CYS A 125 -2.59 4.56 -24.51
C CYS A 125 -2.55 5.65 -25.60
N LEU A 126 -1.65 6.64 -25.47
CA LEU A 126 -1.47 7.69 -26.47
C LEU A 126 -0.88 7.13 -27.77
N ASP A 127 0.16 6.30 -27.68
CA ASP A 127 0.80 5.69 -28.85
C ASP A 127 -0.15 4.75 -29.62
N ALA A 128 -1.06 4.10 -28.91
CA ALA A 128 -2.08 3.23 -29.50
C ALA A 128 -3.24 3.99 -30.16
N ASN A 129 -3.22 5.33 -30.19
CA ASN A 129 -4.32 6.19 -30.64
C ASN A 129 -5.67 5.85 -29.99
N GLU A 130 -5.65 5.34 -28.76
CA GLU A 130 -6.88 5.03 -28.04
C GLU A 130 -7.56 6.32 -27.57
N ASN A 131 -8.89 6.34 -27.62
CA ASN A 131 -9.67 7.50 -27.16
C ASN A 131 -9.37 7.83 -25.69
N HIS A 132 -9.56 9.09 -25.28
CA HIS A 132 -9.41 9.57 -23.89
C HIS A 132 -10.17 8.78 -22.79
N SER A 133 -11.04 7.83 -23.15
CA SER A 133 -11.66 6.94 -22.17
C SER A 133 -10.76 5.77 -21.73
N SER A 134 -9.73 5.40 -22.51
CA SER A 134 -8.78 4.32 -22.15
C SER A 134 -7.67 4.79 -21.19
N THR A 135 -7.46 6.10 -21.08
CA THR A 135 -6.55 6.72 -20.10
C THR A 135 -7.11 6.72 -18.67
N LYS A 136 -8.37 6.32 -18.48
CA LYS A 136 -8.98 6.21 -17.14
C LYS A 136 -8.34 5.06 -16.37
N VAL A 137 -7.81 5.36 -15.20
CA VAL A 137 -7.22 4.37 -14.30
C VAL A 137 -8.29 3.88 -13.34
N THR A 138 -8.60 2.59 -13.40
CA THR A 138 -9.55 1.96 -12.48
C THR A 138 -8.87 1.61 -11.15
N VAL A 139 -9.67 1.31 -10.12
CA VAL A 139 -9.13 0.78 -8.84
C VAL A 139 -8.40 -0.54 -9.05
N LEU A 140 -8.87 -1.37 -9.99
CA LEU A 140 -8.19 -2.61 -10.35
C LEU A 140 -6.81 -2.33 -10.97
N ASP A 141 -6.72 -1.39 -11.92
CA ASP A 141 -5.44 -0.97 -12.50
C ASP A 141 -4.47 -0.51 -11.41
N ALA A 142 -4.95 0.35 -10.49
CA ALA A 142 -4.13 0.87 -9.41
C ALA A 142 -3.64 -0.26 -8.48
N ILE A 143 -4.51 -1.22 -8.14
CA ILE A 143 -4.14 -2.42 -7.35
C ILE A 143 -3.06 -3.25 -8.04
N LEU A 144 -3.20 -3.47 -9.35
CA LEU A 144 -2.21 -4.22 -10.11
C LEU A 144 -0.87 -3.49 -10.18
N MET A 145 -0.87 -2.18 -10.42
CA MET A 145 0.33 -1.35 -10.47
C MET A 145 1.05 -1.28 -9.13
N VAL A 146 0.33 -1.07 -8.02
CA VAL A 146 0.96 -0.98 -6.69
C VAL A 146 1.47 -2.34 -6.23
N ASN A 147 0.78 -3.43 -6.57
CA ASN A 147 1.26 -4.78 -6.31
C ASN A 147 2.53 -5.08 -7.12
N ASP A 148 2.56 -4.70 -8.40
CA ASP A 148 3.75 -4.84 -9.25
C ASP A 148 4.94 -4.04 -8.68
N ALA A 149 4.73 -2.77 -8.34
CA ALA A 149 5.74 -1.92 -7.71
C ALA A 149 6.25 -2.51 -6.39
N TRP A 150 5.36 -3.03 -5.54
CA TRP A 150 5.73 -3.67 -4.28
C TRP A 150 6.54 -4.94 -4.48
N ASN A 151 6.21 -5.76 -5.48
CA ASN A 151 6.92 -7.01 -5.73
C ASN A 151 8.29 -6.78 -6.40
N LYS A 152 8.41 -5.76 -7.25
CA LYS A 152 9.67 -5.39 -7.92
C LYS A 152 10.73 -4.82 -6.99
N MET A 153 10.31 -4.09 -5.94
CA MET A 153 11.22 -3.52 -4.96
C MET A 153 12.19 -4.58 -4.42
N SER A 154 13.48 -4.29 -4.54
CA SER A 154 14.56 -5.19 -4.23
C SER A 154 14.71 -5.41 -2.73
N GLN A 155 15.39 -6.51 -2.43
CA GLN A 155 15.75 -6.85 -1.06
C GLN A 155 16.70 -5.79 -0.47
N SER A 156 17.65 -5.29 -1.28
CA SER A 156 18.63 -4.26 -0.93
C SER A 156 17.95 -2.99 -0.46
N THR A 157 17.00 -2.48 -1.24
CA THR A 157 16.25 -1.25 -0.94
C THR A 157 15.60 -1.32 0.45
N ILE A 158 14.92 -2.42 0.76
CA ILE A 158 14.29 -2.61 2.08
C ILE A 158 15.36 -2.70 3.17
N HIS A 159 16.39 -3.52 2.98
CA HIS A 159 17.47 -3.69 3.96
C HIS A 159 18.14 -2.36 4.32
N ASN A 160 18.43 -1.53 3.32
CA ASN A 160 19.09 -0.24 3.51
C ASN A 160 18.16 0.76 4.23
N CYS A 161 16.86 0.74 3.97
CA CYS A 161 15.89 1.52 4.76
C CYS A 161 15.90 1.13 6.25
N PHE A 162 15.98 -0.16 6.58
CA PHE A 162 16.12 -0.62 7.97
C PHE A 162 17.46 -0.23 8.59
N LYS A 163 18.54 -0.26 7.81
CA LYS A 163 19.86 0.20 8.23
C LYS A 163 19.85 1.71 8.53
N HIS A 164 19.26 2.52 7.66
CA HIS A 164 19.10 3.97 7.87
C HIS A 164 18.24 4.31 9.09
N ALA A 165 17.20 3.51 9.36
CA ALA A 165 16.40 3.62 10.57
C ALA A 165 17.14 3.18 11.86
N GLY A 166 18.38 2.70 11.76
CA GLY A 166 19.23 2.35 12.90
C GLY A 166 19.02 0.94 13.46
N PHE A 167 18.31 0.05 12.75
CA PHE A 167 18.09 -1.33 13.20
C PHE A 167 19.25 -2.28 12.88
N ILE A 168 20.20 -1.85 12.07
CA ILE A 168 21.33 -2.67 11.61
C ILE A 168 22.63 -1.96 11.96
N GLU A 169 23.37 -2.52 12.91
CA GLU A 169 24.70 -2.02 13.25
C GLU A 169 25.70 -2.36 12.14
N SER A 170 26.52 -1.38 11.76
CA SER A 170 27.74 -1.67 11.03
C SER A 170 28.73 -2.30 12.00
N HIS A 171 29.36 -3.42 11.62
CA HIS A 171 30.15 -4.33 12.47
C HIS A 171 31.28 -3.71 13.33
N ASN A 172 31.51 -2.40 13.31
CA ASN A 172 32.64 -1.72 13.95
C ASN A 172 32.28 -0.61 14.94
N GLY A 173 31.00 -0.38 15.30
CA GLY A 173 30.62 0.65 16.29
C GLY A 173 30.97 2.10 15.89
N LEU A 174 31.34 2.30 14.62
CA LEU A 174 31.55 3.61 14.01
C LEU A 174 30.20 4.21 13.63
N PRO A 175 30.06 5.57 13.64
CA PRO A 175 28.88 6.23 13.09
C PRO A 175 28.62 5.69 11.68
N ILE A 176 27.36 5.36 11.38
CA ILE A 176 26.96 4.91 10.04
C ILE A 176 27.29 6.06 9.07
N GLN A 177 28.39 5.93 8.33
CA GLN A 177 28.60 6.75 7.14
C GLN A 177 27.64 6.22 6.09
N ILE A 178 26.48 6.89 6.00
CA ILE A 178 25.50 6.67 4.95
C ILE A 178 26.20 7.06 3.64
N SER A 179 26.69 6.09 2.88
CA SER A 179 27.13 6.39 1.52
C SER A 179 25.89 6.53 0.65
N GLU A 180 25.79 7.62 -0.11
CA GLU A 180 24.69 7.86 -1.06
C GLU A 180 24.56 6.75 -2.13
N HIS A 181 25.56 5.88 -2.24
CA HIS A 181 25.64 4.74 -3.15
C HIS A 181 25.00 3.44 -2.63
N GLU A 182 24.32 3.45 -1.47
CA GLU A 182 23.59 2.27 -0.96
C GLU A 182 22.16 2.15 -1.51
N PHE A 183 21.64 3.12 -2.27
CA PHE A 183 20.35 2.97 -2.95
C PHE A 183 20.53 2.16 -4.24
N ASP A 184 19.60 1.23 -4.50
CA ASP A 184 19.71 0.29 -5.62
C ASP A 184 19.55 1.06 -6.94
N GLU A 185 20.53 0.96 -7.83
CA GLU A 185 20.58 1.75 -9.07
C GLU A 185 19.36 1.52 -9.98
N GLU A 186 18.60 0.44 -9.80
CA GLU A 186 17.36 0.18 -10.54
C GLU A 186 16.08 0.69 -9.85
N ASP A 187 16.02 0.62 -8.51
CA ASP A 187 14.79 0.94 -7.77
C ASP A 187 14.64 2.43 -7.44
N ASP A 188 15.76 3.13 -7.28
CA ASP A 188 15.81 4.50 -6.76
C ASP A 188 16.25 5.52 -7.81
N ILE A 189 16.16 5.17 -9.10
CA ILE A 189 16.33 6.14 -10.20
C ILE A 189 15.25 7.22 -10.06
N PRO A 190 15.63 8.50 -9.82
CA PRO A 190 14.67 9.60 -9.79
C PRO A 190 13.86 9.64 -11.09
N LEU A 191 12.55 9.89 -10.98
CA LEU A 191 11.66 9.93 -12.14
C LEU A 191 12.13 10.94 -13.20
N SER A 192 12.84 11.99 -12.78
CA SER A 192 13.46 12.98 -13.65
C SER A 192 14.59 12.42 -14.52
N LEU A 193 15.42 11.52 -14.00
CA LEU A 193 16.43 10.82 -14.78
C LEU A 193 15.79 9.77 -15.69
N TRP A 194 14.82 9.03 -15.15
CA TRP A 194 14.08 8.05 -15.93
C TRP A 194 13.33 8.67 -17.12
N SER A 195 12.67 9.83 -16.93
CA SER A 195 11.94 10.51 -18.01
C SER A 195 12.85 11.00 -19.12
N ARG A 196 14.06 11.49 -18.78
CA ARG A 196 15.07 11.90 -19.75
C ARG A 196 15.58 10.74 -20.59
N ASN A 197 15.67 9.54 -20.00
CA ASN A 197 16.06 8.33 -20.72
C ASN A 197 14.96 7.84 -21.68
N LEU A 198 13.68 8.10 -21.38
CA LEU A 198 12.56 7.80 -22.28
C LEU A 198 12.47 8.79 -23.45
N ASN A 199 12.71 10.08 -23.18
CA ASN A 199 12.71 11.12 -24.20
C ASN A 199 13.75 12.18 -23.84
N SER A 200 14.82 12.26 -24.63
CA SER A 200 15.93 13.19 -24.41
C SER A 200 15.49 14.67 -24.44
N ASP A 201 14.34 14.97 -25.04
CA ASP A 201 13.72 16.30 -25.10
C ASP A 201 12.73 16.57 -23.96
N SER A 202 12.72 15.76 -22.90
CA SER A 202 11.88 15.99 -21.72
C SER A 202 12.20 17.36 -21.08
N LEU A 203 11.28 18.32 -21.23
CA LEU A 203 11.37 19.67 -20.67
C LEU A 203 10.91 19.77 -19.20
N ALA A 204 10.47 18.66 -18.61
CA ALA A 204 10.01 18.67 -17.22
C ALA A 204 11.20 18.86 -16.28
N ALA A 205 11.15 19.91 -15.45
CA ALA A 205 12.18 20.16 -14.45
C ALA A 205 12.21 19.00 -13.41
N PRO A 206 13.38 18.67 -12.83
CA PRO A 206 13.48 17.64 -11.80
C PRO A 206 12.51 17.84 -10.63
N GLU A 207 12.30 19.09 -10.22
CA GLU A 207 11.37 19.47 -9.14
C GLU A 207 9.92 19.03 -9.42
N MET A 208 9.47 19.11 -10.68
CA MET A 208 8.12 18.67 -11.05
C MET A 208 7.90 17.17 -10.81
N TRP A 209 8.97 16.38 -10.97
CA TRP A 209 8.90 14.95 -10.75
C TRP A 209 8.90 14.58 -9.26
N GLU A 210 9.62 15.33 -8.43
CA GLU A 210 9.55 15.18 -6.97
C GLU A 210 8.16 15.59 -6.46
N ASP A 211 7.64 16.74 -6.90
CA ASP A 211 6.26 17.17 -6.59
C ASP A 211 5.23 16.13 -7.04
N TYR A 212 5.45 15.50 -8.20
CA TYR A 212 4.59 14.43 -8.67
C TYR A 212 4.63 13.22 -7.74
N VAL A 213 5.81 12.81 -7.25
CA VAL A 213 5.99 11.72 -6.28
C VAL A 213 5.34 12.04 -4.93
N ASP A 214 5.26 13.30 -4.55
CA ASP A 214 4.72 13.73 -3.26
C ASP A 214 3.35 14.39 -3.35
N ILE A 215 2.68 14.32 -4.51
CA ILE A 215 1.35 14.93 -4.74
C ILE A 215 0.27 14.45 -3.75
N ASP A 216 0.48 13.29 -3.11
CA ASP A 216 -0.43 12.69 -2.13
C ASP A 216 -0.02 12.92 -0.67
N SER A 217 1.08 13.65 -0.41
CA SER A 217 1.64 13.87 0.94
C SER A 217 0.65 14.53 1.92
N GLY A 218 -0.29 15.34 1.42
CA GLY A 218 -1.31 16.00 2.23
C GLY A 218 -2.58 15.19 2.46
N LEU A 219 -2.68 13.95 1.97
CA LEU A 219 -3.88 13.11 2.15
C LEU A 219 -3.87 12.42 3.53
N PHE A 220 -4.97 12.60 4.27
CA PHE A 220 -5.21 11.79 5.46
C PHE A 220 -5.41 10.32 5.08
N THR A 221 -4.80 9.43 5.86
CA THR A 221 -4.80 7.96 5.61
C THR A 221 -5.36 7.15 6.78
N PHE A 222 -5.65 7.80 7.91
CA PHE A 222 -6.19 7.16 9.11
C PHE A 222 -7.20 8.08 9.81
N GLU A 223 -8.04 7.48 10.63
CA GLU A 223 -9.08 8.17 11.41
C GLU A 223 -8.74 8.15 12.91
N GLU A 224 -9.01 9.26 13.62
CA GLU A 224 -9.24 9.21 15.07
C GLU A 224 -10.67 8.73 15.31
N PRO A 225 -10.89 7.62 16.04
CA PRO A 225 -12.22 7.06 16.20
C PRO A 225 -13.14 8.03 16.96
N THR A 226 -14.23 8.47 16.31
CA THR A 226 -15.35 9.17 16.96
C THR A 226 -16.62 8.32 16.88
N ASP A 227 -17.51 8.45 17.86
CA ASP A 227 -18.75 7.67 17.95
C ASP A 227 -19.64 7.82 16.70
N GLU A 228 -19.65 9.00 16.10
CA GLU A 228 -20.41 9.32 14.88
C GLU A 228 -19.93 8.51 13.66
N ASN A 229 -18.61 8.31 13.53
CA ASN A 229 -18.03 7.57 12.41
C ASN A 229 -18.32 6.06 12.52
N ILE A 230 -18.40 5.53 13.75
CA ILE A 230 -18.74 4.12 14.01
C ILE A 230 -20.18 3.84 13.57
N VAL A 231 -21.14 4.66 14.01
CA VAL A 231 -22.56 4.51 13.69
C VAL A 231 -22.80 4.60 12.18
N GLN A 232 -22.12 5.54 11.50
CA GLN A 232 -22.25 5.70 10.06
C GLN A 232 -21.69 4.52 9.25
N ASN A 233 -20.61 3.89 9.71
CA ASN A 233 -20.02 2.73 9.03
C ASN A 233 -20.88 1.46 9.22
N ILE A 234 -21.49 1.28 10.40
CA ILE A 234 -22.42 0.16 10.67
C ILE A 234 -23.67 0.31 9.81
N SER A 235 -24.28 1.50 9.79
CA SER A 235 -25.47 1.77 8.98
C SER A 235 -25.20 1.60 7.47
N ALA A 236 -24.00 1.92 7.00
CA ALA A 236 -23.59 1.65 5.60
C ALA A 236 -23.53 0.16 5.28
N LYS A 237 -23.05 -0.64 6.24
CA LYS A 237 -22.91 -2.09 6.09
C LYS A 237 -24.29 -2.76 6.01
N GLU A 238 -25.23 -2.31 6.83
CA GLU A 238 -26.62 -2.80 6.86
C GLU A 238 -27.41 -2.41 5.60
N GLN A 239 -27.26 -1.18 5.10
CA GLN A 239 -27.93 -0.73 3.86
C GLN A 239 -27.44 -1.48 2.61
N LEU A 240 -26.17 -1.87 2.57
CA LEU A 240 -25.60 -2.61 1.41
C LEU A 240 -25.85 -4.12 1.46
N GLU A 241 -26.10 -4.68 2.65
CA GLU A 241 -26.58 -6.06 2.79
C GLU A 241 -28.05 -6.16 2.35
N SER A 242 -28.85 -5.11 2.58
CA SER A 242 -30.25 -4.99 2.11
C SER A 242 -30.39 -4.86 0.59
N ASP A 243 -29.53 -4.06 -0.07
CA ASP A 243 -29.58 -3.87 -1.54
C ASP A 243 -29.05 -5.08 -2.34
N GLY A 244 -28.61 -6.14 -1.66
CA GLY A 244 -28.10 -7.37 -2.27
C GLY A 244 -29.16 -8.44 -2.53
N GLU A 245 -30.42 -8.24 -2.11
CA GLU A 245 -31.47 -9.28 -2.17
C GLU A 245 -32.58 -9.05 -3.22
N GLU A 246 -32.61 -7.92 -3.95
CA GLU A 246 -33.65 -7.68 -4.97
C GLU A 246 -33.14 -7.88 -6.41
N GLU A 247 -33.38 -9.08 -6.95
CA GLU A 247 -33.97 -9.37 -8.28
C GLU A 247 -33.67 -10.83 -8.68
N VAL A 248 -34.53 -11.76 -8.27
CA VAL A 248 -34.76 -13.00 -9.01
C VAL A 248 -36.15 -12.90 -9.61
N GLU A 249 -36.28 -12.22 -10.76
CA GLU A 249 -37.48 -12.36 -11.59
C GLU A 249 -37.46 -13.72 -12.29
N GLU A 250 -38.46 -14.54 -11.93
CA GLU A 250 -38.80 -15.82 -12.56
C GLU A 250 -39.00 -15.68 -14.08
N ALA A 251 -38.21 -16.41 -14.86
CA ALA A 251 -38.49 -16.60 -16.29
C ALA A 251 -39.72 -17.52 -16.47
N PRO A 252 -40.71 -17.17 -17.31
CA PRO A 252 -41.89 -17.99 -17.49
C PRO A 252 -41.56 -19.26 -18.29
N GLN A 253 -41.91 -20.41 -17.72
CA GLN A 253 -41.86 -21.71 -18.38
C GLN A 253 -42.76 -21.71 -19.62
N LYS A 254 -42.19 -21.89 -20.81
CA LYS A 254 -42.96 -22.31 -21.99
C LYS A 254 -43.13 -23.82 -21.98
N ARG A 255 -44.37 -24.27 -21.77
CA ARG A 255 -44.85 -25.61 -22.11
C ARG A 255 -45.11 -25.70 -23.62
N HIS A 256 -44.63 -26.81 -24.19
CA HIS A 256 -44.92 -27.44 -25.50
C HIS A 256 -44.98 -26.57 -26.76
#